data_AF-A0AB40AZS2-F1
#
_entry.id   AF-A0AB40AZS2-F1
#
_cell.length_a   1.000
_cell.length_b   1.000
_cell.length_c   1.000
_cell.angle_alpha   90.00
_cell.angle_beta   90.00
_cell.angle_gamma   90.00
#
_symmetry.space_group_name_H-M   'P 1'
#
loop_
_entity.id
_entity.type
_entity.pdbx_description
1 polymer ?
#
loop_
_entity_poly.entity_id
_entity_poly.type
_entity_poly.pdbx_seq_one_letter_code
_entity_poly.pdbx_strand_id
1 'polypeptide(L)'
;MIIMNFDKYGNTTSSYAHHLPVAYVSYKDTIQLKDYIMSNSTPTAKITFGGTIFDIHLSPALASFSSRGPAKYNGNIVKPDVTAPRVNILFAWPMEVGLFPSGLKTKTFNFASGTSMAAPYVSGIVALIMSMLKYENKRQWSIPEIQSALITTTNTFDLDGRPIFDKATFNDSANVLHRGAGQVNATNAMDLGLVYNIELDDYVAYLCGIFSNNNTEVRRFTKNNTQYCTRSISGEQLNYPSIGIPMTSSSTSTTISRTVTNVGGC
;
A
#
# COMPACT_ATOMS: atom_id res chain seq x y z
N MET A 1 -24.25 -20.76 1.57
CA MET A 1 -22.92 -21.35 1.29
C MET A 1 -21.87 -20.66 2.16
N ILE A 2 -20.90 -21.41 2.71
CA ILE A 2 -19.75 -20.82 3.41
C ILE A 2 -18.54 -21.01 2.50
N ILE A 3 -17.79 -19.94 2.24
CA ILE A 3 -16.52 -20.00 1.51
C ILE A 3 -15.38 -19.97 2.51
N MET A 4 -14.76 -21.13 2.68
CA MET A 4 -13.52 -21.32 3.43
C MET A 4 -12.37 -20.61 2.71
N ASN A 5 -11.59 -19.80 3.44
CA ASN A 5 -10.37 -19.22 2.88
C ASN A 5 -9.27 -20.29 2.71
N PHE A 6 -8.37 -20.03 1.76
CA PHE A 6 -7.08 -20.73 1.64
C PHE A 6 -6.03 -20.08 2.54
N ASP A 7 -5.01 -20.87 2.88
CA ASP A 7 -3.79 -20.48 3.61
C ASP A 7 -3.18 -19.18 3.07
N LYS A 8 -2.94 -19.10 1.75
CA LYS A 8 -2.37 -17.95 1.05
C LYS A 8 -3.20 -16.66 1.14
N TYR A 9 -4.46 -16.75 1.55
CA TYR A 9 -5.35 -15.59 1.79
C TYR A 9 -5.54 -15.31 3.29
N GLY A 10 -5.10 -16.21 4.17
CA GLY A 10 -5.03 -16.05 5.61
C GLY A 10 -6.31 -15.49 6.21
N ASN A 11 -6.20 -14.39 6.95
CA ASN A 11 -7.31 -13.79 7.67
C ASN A 11 -8.07 -12.70 6.88
N THR A 12 -7.82 -12.57 5.57
CA THR A 12 -8.47 -11.57 4.71
C THR A 12 -9.74 -12.15 4.05
N THR A 13 -10.90 -11.63 4.44
CA THR A 13 -12.22 -12.01 3.92
C THR A 13 -12.74 -10.98 2.90
N SER A 14 -13.48 -11.46 1.89
CA SER A 14 -14.08 -10.61 0.85
C SER A 14 -15.57 -10.40 1.09
N SER A 15 -16.09 -9.22 0.75
CA SER A 15 -17.53 -8.91 0.71
C SER A 15 -18.08 -8.92 -0.73
N TYR A 16 -17.63 -9.88 -1.55
CA TYR A 16 -18.10 -10.01 -2.93
C TYR A 16 -19.59 -10.36 -2.98
N ALA A 17 -20.28 -9.76 -3.94
CA ALA A 17 -21.69 -10.00 -4.18
C ALA A 17 -21.92 -11.36 -4.87
N HIS A 18 -22.91 -12.12 -4.41
CA HIS A 18 -23.23 -13.48 -4.90
C HIS A 18 -24.72 -13.65 -5.18
N HIS A 19 -25.07 -14.53 -6.11
CA HIS A 19 -26.46 -14.89 -6.44
C HIS A 19 -27.13 -15.83 -5.41
N LEU A 20 -26.42 -16.18 -4.34
CA LEU A 20 -26.88 -17.02 -3.23
C LEU A 20 -26.38 -16.42 -1.90
N PRO A 21 -27.02 -16.73 -0.75
CA PRO A 21 -26.50 -16.33 0.56
C PRO A 21 -25.11 -16.94 0.81
N VAL A 22 -24.09 -16.09 0.93
CA VAL A 22 -22.67 -16.47 1.08
C VAL A 22 -22.06 -15.78 2.30
N ALA A 23 -21.23 -16.51 3.04
CA ALA A 23 -20.33 -15.97 4.05
C ALA A 23 -18.89 -16.39 3.73
N TYR A 24 -17.96 -15.44 3.69
CA TYR A 24 -16.51 -15.71 3.67
C TYR A 24 -16.00 -15.77 5.11
N VAL A 25 -15.25 -16.82 5.46
CA VAL A 25 -14.62 -16.98 6.78
C VAL A 25 -13.09 -16.84 6.67
N SER A 26 -12.37 -16.59 7.77
CA SER A 26 -10.90 -16.54 7.73
C SER A 26 -10.30 -17.93 7.54
N TYR A 27 -9.01 -18.05 7.21
CA TYR A 27 -8.34 -19.36 7.21
C TYR A 27 -8.26 -19.98 8.63
N LYS A 28 -8.12 -19.16 9.68
CA LYS A 28 -8.21 -19.62 11.07
C LYS A 28 -9.58 -20.26 11.36
N ASP A 29 -10.65 -19.70 10.79
CA ASP A 29 -12.01 -20.25 10.92
C ASP A 29 -12.24 -21.44 9.97
N THR A 30 -11.60 -21.48 8.80
CA THR A 30 -11.58 -22.65 7.90
C THR A 30 -11.11 -23.90 8.63
N ILE A 31 -10.07 -23.80 9.47
CA ILE A 31 -9.55 -24.93 10.24
C ILE A 31 -10.63 -25.43 11.22
N GLN A 32 -11.09 -24.55 12.12
CA GLN A 32 -12.14 -24.86 13.10
C GLN A 32 -13.43 -25.42 12.45
N LEU A 33 -13.83 -24.89 11.30
CA LEU A 33 -15.02 -25.34 10.56
C LEU A 33 -14.80 -26.71 9.90
N LYS A 34 -13.60 -27.04 9.43
CA LYS A 34 -13.25 -28.39 8.97
C LYS A 34 -13.29 -29.38 10.14
N ASP A 35 -12.73 -29.02 11.29
CA ASP A 35 -12.71 -29.88 12.47
C ASP A 35 -14.14 -30.17 12.97
N TYR A 36 -15.02 -29.17 12.97
CA TYR A 36 -16.47 -29.34 13.21
C TYR A 36 -17.14 -30.28 12.19
N ILE A 37 -16.83 -30.15 10.90
CA ILE A 37 -17.39 -31.01 9.84
C ILE A 37 -16.89 -32.46 9.97
N MET A 38 -15.64 -32.68 10.37
CA MET A 38 -15.06 -34.02 10.52
C MET A 38 -15.48 -34.72 11.82
N SER A 39 -15.83 -33.97 12.87
CA SER A 39 -16.23 -34.49 14.18
C SER A 39 -17.74 -34.71 14.34
N ASN A 40 -18.54 -34.42 13.31
CA ASN A 40 -20.00 -34.51 13.34
C ASN A 40 -20.53 -35.30 12.12
N SER A 41 -21.47 -36.22 12.34
CA SER A 41 -22.08 -37.03 11.27
C SER A 41 -23.16 -36.29 10.47
N THR A 42 -23.73 -35.22 11.01
CA THR A 42 -24.78 -34.39 10.38
C THR A 42 -24.51 -32.89 10.62
N PRO A 43 -23.36 -32.35 10.15
CA PRO A 43 -22.99 -30.96 10.40
C PRO A 43 -23.96 -30.00 9.72
N THR A 44 -24.46 -29.01 10.47
CA THR A 44 -25.39 -27.98 9.98
C THR A 44 -24.88 -26.59 10.37
N ALA A 45 -25.27 -25.57 9.61
CA ALA A 45 -24.85 -24.19 9.87
C ALA A 45 -25.94 -23.19 9.46
N LYS A 46 -26.10 -22.13 10.25
CA LYS A 46 -27.01 -21.01 9.96
C LYS A 46 -26.21 -19.76 9.64
N ILE A 47 -26.37 -19.22 8.44
CA ILE A 47 -25.86 -17.89 8.08
C ILE A 47 -26.93 -16.87 8.49
N THR A 48 -26.54 -15.84 9.24
CA THR A 48 -27.41 -14.71 9.61
C THR A 48 -26.70 -13.42 9.22
N PHE A 49 -27.40 -12.50 8.55
CA PHE A 49 -26.82 -11.22 8.15
C PHE A 49 -27.02 -10.17 9.24
N GLY A 50 -25.91 -9.64 9.79
CA GLY A 50 -25.91 -8.66 10.88
C GLY A 50 -25.75 -7.20 10.43
N GLY A 51 -25.71 -6.92 9.13
CA GLY A 51 -25.33 -5.59 8.61
C GLY A 51 -23.81 -5.36 8.62
N THR A 52 -23.42 -4.09 8.50
CA THR A 52 -22.02 -3.65 8.58
C THR A 52 -21.65 -3.35 10.03
N ILE A 53 -20.55 -3.93 10.50
CA ILE A 53 -19.98 -3.68 11.83
C ILE A 53 -18.78 -2.75 11.65
N PHE A 54 -18.70 -1.70 12.48
CA PHE A 54 -17.60 -0.74 12.53
C PHE A 54 -16.65 -1.07 13.71
N ASP A 55 -15.58 -0.29 13.87
CA ASP A 55 -14.64 -0.38 15.01
C ASP A 55 -14.07 -1.79 15.25
N ILE A 56 -13.81 -2.48 14.14
CA ILE A 56 -13.23 -3.83 14.14
C ILE A 56 -11.77 -3.75 14.59
N HIS A 57 -11.45 -4.37 15.73
CA HIS A 57 -10.08 -4.57 16.22
C HIS A 57 -9.14 -5.16 15.14
N LEU A 58 -7.84 -4.84 15.21
CA LEU A 58 -6.84 -5.14 14.17
C LEU A 58 -7.17 -4.43 12.84
N SER A 59 -7.53 -3.14 12.93
CA SER A 59 -7.72 -2.25 11.79
C SER A 59 -6.96 -0.94 12.03
N PRO A 60 -6.13 -0.45 11.09
CA PRO A 60 -5.62 -1.15 9.90
C PRO A 60 -4.89 -2.47 10.17
N ALA A 61 -5.08 -3.41 9.24
CA ALA A 61 -4.22 -4.57 9.06
C ALA A 61 -3.95 -4.79 7.56
N LEU A 62 -2.75 -5.27 7.24
CA LEU A 62 -2.31 -5.48 5.86
C LEU A 62 -3.00 -6.70 5.25
N ALA A 63 -3.64 -6.51 4.09
CA ALA A 63 -4.30 -7.58 3.37
C ALA A 63 -3.28 -8.63 2.87
N SER A 64 -3.62 -9.90 3.00
CA SER A 64 -2.74 -11.03 2.65
C SER A 64 -2.30 -11.04 1.19
N PHE A 65 -3.19 -10.67 0.28
CA PHE A 65 -2.94 -10.59 -1.17
C PHE A 65 -2.01 -9.44 -1.59
N SER A 66 -1.61 -8.54 -0.67
CA SER A 66 -1.19 -7.17 -1.02
C SER A 66 0.24 -7.00 -1.59
N SER A 67 0.89 -8.09 -2.00
CA SER A 67 2.32 -8.14 -2.37
C SER A 67 3.29 -7.73 -1.25
N ARG A 68 4.57 -8.02 -1.43
CA ARG A 68 5.68 -7.63 -0.54
C ARG A 68 6.86 -7.16 -1.39
N GLY A 69 7.77 -6.43 -0.76
CA GLY A 69 9.15 -6.24 -1.22
C GLY A 69 10.08 -7.39 -0.78
N PRO A 70 11.40 -7.26 -1.03
CA PRO A 70 12.03 -6.11 -1.70
C PRO A 70 11.65 -6.04 -3.18
N ALA A 71 11.69 -4.83 -3.76
CA ALA A 71 11.54 -4.69 -5.20
C ALA A 71 12.82 -5.17 -5.90
N LYS A 72 12.66 -5.96 -6.97
CA LYS A 72 13.77 -6.72 -7.58
C LYS A 72 14.75 -5.87 -8.41
N TYR A 73 14.32 -4.70 -8.88
CA TYR A 73 15.03 -3.91 -9.90
C TYR A 73 14.99 -2.39 -9.61
N ASN A 74 15.32 -1.98 -8.38
CA ASN A 74 15.30 -0.57 -7.96
C ASN A 74 16.41 -0.18 -6.95
N GLY A 75 17.54 -0.88 -6.94
CA GLY A 75 18.70 -0.51 -6.10
C GLY A 75 18.39 -0.49 -4.60
N ASN A 76 17.59 -1.45 -4.12
CA ASN A 76 17.25 -1.65 -2.70
C ASN A 76 16.37 -0.56 -2.04
N ILE A 77 15.85 0.41 -2.82
CA ILE A 77 14.83 1.34 -2.31
C ILE A 77 13.63 0.54 -1.80
N VAL A 78 13.21 0.81 -0.56
CA VAL A 78 12.12 0.07 0.12
C VAL A 78 10.82 0.18 -0.69
N LYS A 79 10.12 -0.95 -0.87
CA LYS A 79 8.77 -1.02 -1.44
C LYS A 79 7.91 -2.06 -0.69
N PRO A 80 6.59 -1.84 -0.57
CA PRO A 80 5.84 -0.65 -0.99
C PRO A 80 6.22 0.59 -0.18
N ASP A 81 5.83 1.78 -0.64
CA ASP A 81 6.13 3.04 0.07
C ASP A 81 5.26 3.22 1.31
N VAL A 82 3.96 2.95 1.15
CA VAL A 82 2.90 3.18 2.14
C VAL A 82 1.81 2.13 2.02
N THR A 83 0.96 2.02 3.04
CA THR A 83 -0.32 1.30 2.97
C THR A 83 -1.52 2.24 3.01
N ALA A 84 -2.64 1.82 2.44
CA ALA A 84 -3.91 2.55 2.39
C ALA A 84 -5.09 1.53 2.39
N PRO A 85 -6.33 1.98 2.68
CA PRO A 85 -7.53 1.14 2.62
C PRO A 85 -7.68 0.46 1.25
N ARG A 86 -7.89 -0.87 1.28
CA ARG A 86 -7.79 -1.71 0.06
C ARG A 86 -8.66 -2.97 0.04
N VAL A 87 -9.43 -3.20 1.10
CA VAL A 87 -10.23 -4.42 1.30
C VAL A 87 -11.68 -4.00 1.49
N ASN A 88 -12.60 -4.61 0.75
CA ASN A 88 -14.04 -4.40 0.84
C ASN A 88 -14.40 -2.90 0.76
N ILE A 89 -13.80 -2.21 -0.21
CA ILE A 89 -14.06 -0.80 -0.50
C ILE A 89 -15.31 -0.70 -1.37
N LEU A 90 -16.29 0.10 -0.94
CA LEU A 90 -17.49 0.42 -1.69
C LEU A 90 -17.18 1.49 -2.74
N PHE A 91 -17.60 1.27 -3.99
CA PHE A 91 -17.36 2.19 -5.10
C PHE A 91 -18.45 2.07 -6.17
N ALA A 92 -18.57 3.08 -7.03
CA ALA A 92 -19.58 3.12 -8.09
C ALA A 92 -19.33 2.03 -9.15
N TRP A 93 -20.41 1.39 -9.62
CA TRP A 93 -20.38 0.25 -10.53
C TRP A 93 -21.45 0.40 -11.62
N PRO A 94 -21.25 -0.08 -12.86
CA PRO A 94 -22.11 0.27 -14.01
C PRO A 94 -23.38 -0.58 -14.17
N MET A 95 -23.62 -1.55 -13.29
CA MET A 95 -24.74 -2.49 -13.30
C MET A 95 -24.92 -3.09 -11.90
N GLU A 96 -26.12 -3.57 -11.58
CA GLU A 96 -26.39 -4.18 -10.25
C GLU A 96 -25.67 -5.52 -10.04
N VAL A 97 -25.45 -5.88 -8.77
CA VAL A 97 -24.72 -7.09 -8.35
C VAL A 97 -25.39 -7.75 -7.15
N GLY A 98 -25.21 -9.07 -6.99
CA GLY A 98 -25.70 -9.83 -5.84
C GLY A 98 -26.86 -10.78 -6.17
N LEU A 99 -27.80 -10.92 -5.24
CA LEU A 99 -29.02 -11.71 -5.44
C LEU A 99 -29.98 -10.94 -6.36
N PHE A 100 -30.28 -11.54 -7.52
CA PHE A 100 -31.23 -11.02 -8.52
C PHE A 100 -30.93 -9.58 -9.02
N PRO A 101 -29.74 -9.30 -9.61
CA PRO A 101 -29.48 -8.00 -10.22
C PRO A 101 -30.43 -7.79 -11.40
N SER A 102 -31.01 -6.59 -11.55
CA SER A 102 -31.99 -6.32 -12.62
C SER A 102 -31.39 -6.33 -14.03
N GLY A 103 -30.06 -6.34 -14.16
CA GLY A 103 -29.33 -6.17 -15.42
C GLY A 103 -29.36 -4.73 -15.96
N LEU A 104 -30.07 -3.82 -15.30
CA LEU A 104 -30.19 -2.41 -15.70
C LEU A 104 -28.91 -1.65 -15.38
N LYS A 105 -28.60 -0.64 -16.21
CA LYS A 105 -27.51 0.32 -16.00
C LYS A 105 -27.97 1.45 -15.08
N THR A 106 -28.26 1.12 -13.82
CA THR A 106 -28.66 2.06 -12.77
C THR A 106 -27.45 2.72 -12.10
N LYS A 107 -27.67 3.79 -11.32
CA LYS A 107 -26.64 4.33 -10.41
C LYS A 107 -26.50 3.38 -9.22
N THR A 108 -25.45 2.57 -9.22
CA THR A 108 -25.28 1.47 -8.26
C THR A 108 -23.83 1.31 -7.81
N PHE A 109 -23.61 0.47 -6.81
CA PHE A 109 -22.34 0.32 -6.12
C PHE A 109 -21.97 -1.16 -5.95
N ASN A 110 -20.67 -1.43 -5.85
CA ASN A 110 -20.12 -2.76 -5.59
C ASN A 110 -18.99 -2.67 -4.56
N PHE A 111 -18.65 -3.79 -3.93
CA PHE A 111 -17.48 -3.92 -3.07
C PHE A 111 -16.33 -4.59 -3.82
N ALA A 112 -15.13 -4.02 -3.75
CA ALA A 112 -13.92 -4.63 -4.28
C ALA A 112 -12.75 -4.61 -3.28
N SER A 113 -11.80 -5.51 -3.51
CA SER A 113 -10.56 -5.67 -2.75
C SER A 113 -9.39 -5.74 -3.72
N GLY A 114 -8.35 -4.96 -3.48
CA GLY A 114 -7.16 -4.92 -4.32
C GLY A 114 -6.28 -3.70 -4.07
N THR A 115 -4.99 -3.79 -4.43
CA THR A 115 -4.07 -2.63 -4.49
C THR A 115 -4.61 -1.53 -5.42
N SER A 116 -5.39 -1.90 -6.43
CA SER A 116 -6.14 -1.02 -7.33
C SER A 116 -7.18 -0.11 -6.63
N MET A 117 -7.57 -0.43 -5.38
CA MET A 117 -8.43 0.44 -4.56
C MET A 117 -7.60 1.34 -3.62
N ALA A 118 -6.41 0.88 -3.21
CA ALA A 118 -5.45 1.70 -2.45
C ALA A 118 -4.88 2.86 -3.29
N ALA A 119 -4.55 2.59 -4.56
CA ALA A 119 -3.96 3.59 -5.45
C ALA A 119 -4.80 4.88 -5.60
N PRO A 120 -6.11 4.82 -5.98
CA PRO A 120 -6.94 6.03 -6.07
C PRO A 120 -7.19 6.71 -4.71
N TYR A 121 -7.15 5.96 -3.60
CA TYR A 121 -7.24 6.55 -2.26
C TYR A 121 -6.03 7.45 -1.97
N VAL A 122 -4.81 6.98 -2.25
CA VAL A 122 -3.58 7.79 -2.11
C VAL A 122 -3.58 8.95 -3.12
N SER A 123 -3.99 8.73 -4.36
CA SER A 123 -4.13 9.81 -5.36
C SER A 123 -5.14 10.90 -4.93
N GLY A 124 -6.21 10.54 -4.23
CA GLY A 124 -7.15 11.47 -3.63
C GLY A 124 -6.50 12.35 -2.57
N ILE A 125 -5.67 11.77 -1.69
CA ILE A 125 -4.90 12.53 -0.69
C ILE A 125 -3.89 13.46 -1.38
N VAL A 126 -3.17 12.99 -2.40
CA VAL A 126 -2.25 13.84 -3.20
C VAL A 126 -2.99 15.05 -3.79
N ALA A 127 -4.18 14.84 -4.38
CA ALA A 127 -4.98 15.91 -4.94
C ALA A 127 -5.49 16.91 -3.88
N LEU A 128 -5.86 16.42 -2.69
CA LEU A 128 -6.23 17.28 -1.56
C LEU A 128 -5.05 18.11 -1.06
N ILE A 129 -3.87 17.52 -0.87
CA ILE A 129 -2.64 18.24 -0.48
C ILE A 129 -2.32 19.34 -1.50
N MET A 130 -2.33 19.01 -2.80
CA MET A 130 -2.10 20.00 -3.88
C MET A 130 -3.15 21.13 -3.86
N SER A 131 -4.42 20.81 -3.60
CA SER A 131 -5.49 21.80 -3.52
C SER A 131 -5.37 22.69 -2.28
N MET A 132 -4.98 22.14 -1.13
CA MET A 132 -4.80 22.88 0.11
C MET A 132 -3.58 23.81 0.04
N LEU A 133 -2.44 23.34 -0.45
CA LEU A 133 -1.25 24.18 -0.67
C LEU A 133 -1.57 25.38 -1.57
N LYS A 134 -2.37 25.17 -2.62
CA LYS A 134 -2.85 26.24 -3.50
C LYS A 134 -3.86 27.18 -2.82
N TYR A 135 -4.79 26.65 -2.04
CA TYR A 135 -5.81 27.43 -1.32
C TYR A 135 -5.20 28.33 -0.25
N GLU A 136 -4.21 27.83 0.48
CA GLU A 136 -3.48 28.55 1.53
C GLU A 136 -2.35 29.45 0.97
N ASN A 137 -2.21 29.54 -0.36
CA ASN A 137 -1.14 30.29 -1.05
C ASN A 137 0.29 29.91 -0.59
N LYS A 138 0.48 28.66 -0.18
CA LYS A 138 1.78 28.10 0.21
C LYS A 138 2.63 27.79 -1.03
N ARG A 139 3.95 27.64 -0.84
CA ARG A 139 4.85 27.20 -1.91
C ARG A 139 4.35 25.88 -2.50
N GLN A 140 4.22 25.82 -3.82
CA GLN A 140 3.93 24.57 -4.51
C GLN A 140 5.05 23.55 -4.27
N TRP A 141 4.69 22.39 -3.72
CA TRP A 141 5.61 21.27 -3.49
C TRP A 141 5.84 20.47 -4.79
N SER A 142 7.04 19.90 -4.92
CA SER A 142 7.36 18.93 -5.97
C SER A 142 6.64 17.60 -5.73
N ILE A 143 6.55 16.74 -6.75
CA ILE A 143 5.98 15.39 -6.59
C ILE A 143 6.81 14.55 -5.58
N PRO A 144 8.16 14.58 -5.60
CA PRO A 144 8.98 14.00 -4.53
C PRO A 144 8.72 14.57 -3.14
N GLU A 145 8.48 15.87 -2.99
CA GLU A 145 8.17 16.48 -1.69
C GLU A 145 6.82 15.99 -1.13
N ILE A 146 5.78 15.90 -1.97
CA ILE A 146 4.48 15.32 -1.57
C ILE A 146 4.62 13.81 -1.28
N GLN A 147 5.44 13.09 -2.05
CA GLN A 147 5.75 11.69 -1.78
C GLN A 147 6.49 11.50 -0.44
N SER A 148 7.47 12.37 -0.14
CA SER A 148 8.14 12.42 1.16
C SER A 148 7.16 12.66 2.29
N ALA A 149 6.28 13.66 2.14
CA ALA A 149 5.28 14.00 3.13
C ALA A 149 4.37 12.81 3.47
N LEU A 150 3.86 12.13 2.44
CA LEU A 150 3.01 10.95 2.59
C LEU A 150 3.70 9.73 3.20
N ILE A 151 5.02 9.60 3.06
CA ILE A 151 5.80 8.48 3.60
C ILE A 151 6.19 8.75 5.06
N THR A 152 6.71 9.94 5.35
CA THR A 152 7.26 10.32 6.67
C THR A 152 6.21 10.52 7.76
N THR A 153 4.93 10.70 7.41
CA THR A 153 3.84 10.98 8.37
C THR A 153 2.88 9.80 8.60
N THR A 154 3.23 8.62 8.08
CA THR A 154 2.37 7.44 8.16
C THR A 154 2.15 6.92 9.58
N ASN A 155 0.95 6.40 9.84
CA ASN A 155 0.62 5.72 11.08
C ASN A 155 1.13 4.27 11.02
N THR A 156 1.87 3.82 12.04
CA THR A 156 2.48 2.47 12.09
C THR A 156 1.70 1.46 12.94
N PHE A 157 0.62 1.90 13.58
CA PHE A 157 -0.21 1.15 14.52
C PHE A 157 -1.67 0.99 14.02
N ASP A 158 -2.39 0.02 14.58
CA ASP A 158 -3.84 -0.14 14.48
C ASP A 158 -4.59 0.80 15.45
N LEU A 159 -5.92 0.84 15.38
CA LEU A 159 -6.78 1.62 16.28
C LEU A 159 -6.69 1.18 17.75
N ASP A 160 -6.14 -0.01 18.02
CA ASP A 160 -5.92 -0.56 19.35
C ASP A 160 -4.51 -0.22 19.90
N GLY A 161 -3.72 0.57 19.16
CA GLY A 161 -2.36 0.97 19.54
C GLY A 161 -1.28 -0.11 19.31
N ARG A 162 -1.58 -1.17 18.55
CA ARG A 162 -0.67 -2.29 18.26
C ARG A 162 -0.03 -2.14 16.88
N PRO A 163 1.20 -2.62 16.62
CA PRO A 163 1.80 -2.53 15.28
C PRO A 163 0.91 -3.18 14.21
N ILE A 164 0.74 -2.54 13.05
CA ILE A 164 -0.16 -2.99 11.96
C ILE A 164 0.03 -4.49 11.67
N PHE A 165 -1.02 -5.28 11.89
CA PHE A 165 -1.01 -6.74 11.74
C PHE A 165 -0.92 -7.18 10.26
N ASP A 166 -0.20 -8.26 9.95
CA ASP A 166 -0.15 -8.87 8.63
C ASP A 166 -1.11 -10.08 8.51
N LYS A 167 -2.19 -9.91 7.74
CA LYS A 167 -3.25 -10.92 7.62
C LYS A 167 -2.83 -12.19 6.85
N ALA A 168 -1.58 -12.29 6.37
CA ALA A 168 -1.03 -13.53 5.81
C ALA A 168 -0.18 -14.35 6.80
N THR A 169 0.37 -13.77 7.87
CA THR A 169 1.34 -14.46 8.75
C THR A 169 0.77 -14.88 10.11
N PHE A 170 -0.56 -14.87 10.23
CA PHE A 170 -1.35 -15.49 11.30
C PHE A 170 -1.22 -14.94 12.73
N ASN A 171 -0.16 -14.20 13.08
CA ASN A 171 -0.18 -13.24 14.20
C ASN A 171 0.91 -12.13 14.17
N ASP A 172 1.83 -12.09 13.18
CA ASP A 172 2.92 -11.11 13.19
C ASP A 172 2.52 -9.70 12.71
N SER A 173 3.26 -8.69 13.17
CA SER A 173 3.21 -7.34 12.61
C SER A 173 3.80 -7.28 11.19
N ALA A 174 3.15 -6.54 10.30
CA ALA A 174 3.66 -6.24 8.98
C ALA A 174 4.97 -5.42 9.07
N ASN A 175 6.07 -5.99 8.58
CA ASN A 175 7.37 -5.31 8.52
C ASN A 175 7.41 -4.25 7.39
N VAL A 176 8.50 -3.48 7.32
CA VAL A 176 8.63 -2.36 6.36
C VAL A 176 8.55 -2.78 4.89
N LEU A 177 8.99 -4.00 4.54
CA LEU A 177 8.86 -4.55 3.17
C LEU A 177 7.43 -5.01 2.86
N HIS A 178 6.54 -5.09 3.86
CA HIS A 178 5.15 -5.50 3.71
C HIS A 178 4.21 -4.29 3.68
N ARG A 179 4.37 -3.34 4.60
CA ARG A 179 3.49 -2.16 4.75
C ARG A 179 4.09 -0.82 4.30
N GLY A 180 5.37 -0.78 3.92
CA GLY A 180 6.11 0.47 3.74
C GLY A 180 6.32 1.20 5.05
N ALA A 181 6.36 2.53 5.00
CA ALA A 181 6.51 3.36 6.20
C ALA A 181 5.34 3.19 7.18
N GLY A 182 4.10 2.97 6.69
CA GLY A 182 2.88 2.82 7.49
C GLY A 182 1.62 3.15 6.68
N GLN A 183 0.46 3.30 7.32
CA GLN A 183 -0.76 3.79 6.66
C GLN A 183 -0.68 5.30 6.41
N VAL A 184 -1.04 5.74 5.20
CA VAL A 184 -1.18 7.17 4.87
C VAL A 184 -2.09 7.91 5.85
N ASN A 185 -1.61 9.04 6.35
CA ASN A 185 -2.34 9.95 7.22
C ASN A 185 -2.42 11.33 6.53
N ALA A 186 -3.60 11.65 6.00
CA ALA A 186 -3.80 12.85 5.20
C ALA A 186 -3.60 14.14 6.01
N THR A 187 -4.01 14.17 7.28
CA THR A 187 -3.89 15.33 8.16
C THR A 187 -2.42 15.64 8.45
N ASN A 188 -1.68 14.63 8.92
CA ASN A 188 -0.26 14.81 9.24
C ASN A 188 0.57 15.13 7.97
N ALA A 189 0.21 14.59 6.80
CA ALA A 189 0.89 14.89 5.54
C ALA A 189 0.73 16.34 5.05
N MET A 190 -0.16 17.14 5.65
CA MET A 190 -0.32 18.57 5.38
C MET A 190 0.42 19.48 6.38
N ASP A 191 0.77 18.96 7.57
CA ASP A 191 1.44 19.71 8.64
C ASP A 191 2.81 19.12 8.95
N LEU A 192 3.82 19.62 8.24
CA LEU A 192 5.16 19.03 8.17
C LEU A 192 6.26 20.08 8.19
N GLY A 193 7.29 19.82 9.00
CA GLY A 193 8.53 20.60 8.99
C GLY A 193 9.49 20.25 7.86
N LEU A 194 9.69 18.97 7.55
CA LEU A 194 10.81 18.51 6.72
C LEU A 194 10.36 17.54 5.61
N VAL A 195 10.93 17.71 4.41
CA VAL A 195 10.73 16.81 3.26
C VAL A 195 12.04 16.46 2.57
N TYR A 196 12.12 15.23 2.04
CA TYR A 196 13.19 14.77 1.16
C TYR A 196 12.81 15.11 -0.29
N ASN A 197 13.38 16.19 -0.84
CA ASN A 197 13.22 16.52 -2.27
C ASN A 197 14.19 15.69 -3.14
N ILE A 198 13.81 15.41 -4.39
CA ILE A 198 14.62 14.68 -5.37
C ILE A 198 14.49 15.42 -6.70
N GLU A 199 15.62 15.78 -7.33
CA GLU A 199 15.58 16.49 -8.61
C GLU A 199 15.63 15.52 -9.81
N LEU A 200 15.30 16.01 -11.01
CA LEU A 200 15.32 15.19 -12.22
C LEU A 200 16.71 14.58 -12.47
N ASP A 201 17.76 15.35 -12.21
CA ASP A 201 19.15 14.92 -12.35
C ASP A 201 19.58 13.90 -11.28
N ASP A 202 18.90 13.82 -10.13
CA ASP A 202 19.08 12.73 -9.16
C ASP A 202 18.45 11.43 -9.67
N TYR A 203 17.24 11.49 -10.24
CA TYR A 203 16.64 10.34 -10.90
C TYR A 203 17.47 9.86 -12.09
N VAL A 204 18.06 10.76 -12.88
CA VAL A 204 18.99 10.40 -13.96
C VAL A 204 20.26 9.75 -13.41
N ALA A 205 20.89 10.34 -12.39
CA ALA A 205 22.09 9.76 -11.76
C ALA A 205 21.81 8.39 -11.11
N TYR A 206 20.63 8.20 -10.55
CA TYR A 206 20.15 6.92 -10.02
C TYR A 206 19.95 5.88 -11.14
N LEU A 207 19.31 6.25 -12.26
CA LEU A 207 19.19 5.35 -13.42
C LEU A 207 20.57 4.99 -13.99
N CYS A 208 21.52 5.93 -13.99
CA CYS A 208 22.91 5.68 -14.35
C CYS A 208 23.59 4.69 -13.39
N GLY A 209 23.32 4.74 -12.09
CA GLY A 209 23.81 3.73 -11.14
C GLY A 209 23.18 2.35 -11.37
N ILE A 210 21.85 2.30 -11.53
CA ILE A 210 21.09 1.06 -11.79
C ILE A 210 21.54 0.33 -13.06
N PHE A 211 21.88 1.08 -14.11
CA PHE A 211 22.29 0.53 -15.41
C PHE A 211 23.80 0.57 -15.65
N SER A 212 24.64 0.72 -14.62
CA SER A 212 26.11 0.74 -14.72
C SER A 212 26.63 1.71 -15.79
N ASN A 213 26.05 2.91 -15.84
CA ASN A 213 26.29 3.99 -16.81
C ASN A 213 25.99 3.62 -18.29
N ASN A 214 25.17 2.60 -18.54
CA ASN A 214 24.68 2.28 -19.89
C ASN A 214 23.70 3.34 -20.39
N ASN A 215 24.24 4.33 -21.11
CA ASN A 215 23.50 5.43 -21.71
C ASN A 215 22.30 4.97 -22.57
N THR A 216 22.37 3.80 -23.23
CA THR A 216 21.29 3.31 -24.11
C THR A 216 20.02 3.02 -23.31
N GLU A 217 20.13 2.37 -22.14
CA GLU A 217 18.97 2.12 -21.28
C GLU A 217 18.51 3.41 -20.59
N VAL A 218 19.43 4.27 -20.12
CA VAL A 218 19.05 5.55 -19.51
C VAL A 218 18.26 6.45 -20.48
N ARG A 219 18.66 6.51 -21.76
CA ARG A 219 17.89 7.18 -22.84
C ARG A 219 16.52 6.54 -23.06
N ARG A 220 16.43 5.22 -23.01
CA ARG A 220 15.19 4.45 -23.18
C ARG A 220 14.16 4.75 -22.09
N PHE A 221 14.61 5.03 -20.86
CA PHE A 221 13.76 5.46 -19.75
C PHE A 221 13.44 6.97 -19.78
N THR A 222 14.45 7.83 -19.91
CA THR A 222 14.29 9.31 -19.92
C THR A 222 13.61 9.86 -21.17
N LYS A 223 13.53 9.06 -22.26
CA LYS A 223 13.06 9.46 -23.60
C LYS A 223 13.88 10.60 -24.26
N ASN A 224 15.03 10.95 -23.69
CA ASN A 224 15.94 11.95 -24.24
C ASN A 224 17.15 11.28 -24.91
N ASN A 225 17.25 11.36 -26.24
CA ASN A 225 18.38 10.79 -27.00
C ASN A 225 19.72 11.51 -26.75
N THR A 226 19.72 12.75 -26.24
CA THR A 226 20.96 13.46 -25.87
C THR A 226 21.41 13.17 -24.44
N GLN A 227 20.70 12.33 -23.69
CA GLN A 227 21.10 12.01 -22.32
C GLN A 227 22.42 11.22 -22.29
N TYR A 228 23.28 11.59 -21.35
CA TYR A 228 24.48 10.85 -20.95
C TYR A 228 24.57 10.79 -19.42
N CYS A 229 25.29 9.79 -18.90
CA CYS A 229 25.62 9.66 -17.49
C CYS A 229 26.84 10.51 -17.13
N THR A 230 26.60 11.74 -16.65
CA THR A 230 27.61 12.66 -16.10
C THR A 230 27.86 12.44 -14.60
N ARG A 231 26.85 11.94 -13.88
CA ARG A 231 26.88 11.53 -12.47
C ARG A 231 26.21 10.16 -12.34
N SER A 232 26.62 9.39 -11.34
CA SER A 232 26.08 8.06 -11.03
C SER A 232 25.93 7.94 -9.51
N ILE A 233 24.78 7.46 -9.03
CA ILE A 233 24.54 7.21 -7.59
C ILE A 233 23.84 5.85 -7.42
N SER A 234 24.18 5.13 -6.35
CA SER A 234 23.49 3.88 -5.99
C SER A 234 22.10 4.16 -5.38
N GLY A 235 21.22 3.15 -5.40
CA GLY A 235 19.81 3.33 -5.03
C GLY A 235 19.60 3.73 -3.57
N GLU A 236 20.44 3.26 -2.66
CA GLU A 236 20.43 3.64 -1.25
C GLU A 236 20.93 5.09 -1.02
N GLN A 237 21.66 5.69 -1.96
CA GLN A 237 22.13 7.08 -1.92
C GLN A 237 21.21 8.08 -2.64
N LEU A 238 20.20 7.61 -3.39
CA LEU A 238 19.11 8.49 -3.84
C LEU A 238 18.46 9.14 -2.60
N ASN A 239 18.11 10.42 -2.66
CA ASN A 239 17.57 11.17 -1.52
C ASN A 239 16.11 10.80 -1.17
N TYR A 240 15.88 9.51 -0.92
CA TYR A 240 14.57 8.90 -0.76
C TYR A 240 14.17 8.86 0.73
N PRO A 241 12.89 9.07 1.08
CA PRO A 241 12.36 9.01 2.45
C PRO A 241 12.31 7.58 3.05
N SER A 242 13.18 6.69 2.60
CA SER A 242 13.40 5.36 3.18
C SER A 242 14.86 4.93 3.02
N ILE A 243 15.30 4.00 3.86
CA ILE A 243 16.62 3.38 3.81
C ILE A 243 16.42 1.87 3.73
N GLY A 244 16.97 1.26 2.68
CA GLY A 244 17.05 -0.19 2.50
C GLY A 244 18.48 -0.56 2.12
N ILE A 245 19.10 -1.45 2.89
CA ILE A 245 20.50 -1.85 2.71
C ILE A 245 20.56 -3.39 2.67
N PRO A 246 21.07 -4.00 1.59
CA PRO A 246 21.34 -5.44 1.57
C PRO A 246 22.64 -5.70 2.35
N MET A 247 22.52 -6.16 3.60
CA MET A 247 23.68 -6.66 4.34
C MET A 247 24.19 -7.95 3.70
N THR A 248 25.50 -8.04 3.49
CA THR A 248 26.19 -9.25 3.02
C THR A 248 27.33 -9.61 3.96
N SER A 249 27.85 -10.83 3.88
CA SER A 249 29.03 -11.26 4.64
C SER A 249 30.31 -10.46 4.33
N SER A 250 30.33 -9.71 3.23
CA SER A 250 31.44 -8.85 2.79
C SER A 250 31.15 -7.34 2.92
N SER A 251 29.98 -6.94 3.44
CA SER A 251 29.59 -5.53 3.56
C SER A 251 28.74 -5.31 4.81
N THR A 252 29.44 -5.17 5.94
CA THR A 252 28.88 -5.04 7.30
C THR A 252 28.49 -3.61 7.69
N SER A 253 28.87 -2.60 6.88
CA SER A 253 28.51 -1.20 7.10
C SER A 253 28.46 -0.43 5.77
N THR A 254 27.71 0.66 5.75
CA THR A 254 27.70 1.66 4.69
C THR A 254 27.31 3.01 5.28
N THR A 255 27.77 4.11 4.67
CA THR A 255 27.39 5.48 5.08
C THR A 255 26.41 6.03 4.05
N ILE A 256 25.23 6.46 4.50
CA ILE A 256 24.18 6.99 3.63
C ILE A 256 23.98 8.48 3.91
N SER A 257 24.00 9.28 2.85
CA SER A 257 23.70 10.71 2.91
C SER A 257 22.24 11.00 2.58
N ARG A 258 21.67 12.03 3.22
CA ARG A 258 20.34 12.57 2.94
C ARG A 258 20.33 14.08 3.13
N THR A 259 19.49 14.75 2.35
CA THR A 259 19.23 16.19 2.44
C THR A 259 17.74 16.39 2.70
N VAL A 260 17.40 17.19 3.70
CA VAL A 260 16.02 17.56 4.02
C VAL A 260 15.81 19.05 3.83
N THR A 261 14.70 19.40 3.18
CA THR A 261 14.26 20.78 2.94
C THR A 261 13.24 21.17 4.01
N ASN A 262 13.40 22.34 4.63
CA ASN A 262 12.36 22.89 5.51
C ASN A 262 11.16 23.38 4.68
N VAL A 263 9.97 22.93 5.05
CA VAL A 263 8.67 23.38 4.51
C VAL A 263 7.71 23.84 5.62
N GLY A 264 8.10 23.73 6.89
CA GLY A 264 7.40 24.34 8.01
C GLY A 264 7.69 25.84 8.07
N GLY A 265 6.87 26.65 7.40
CA GLY A 265 6.97 28.12 7.44
C GLY A 265 6.44 28.85 6.20
N CYS A 266 5.12 28.87 6.05
CA CYS A 266 4.33 29.87 5.30
C CYS A 266 2.94 29.95 5.95
#